data_AF-A0A2S8PGR6-F1
#
_entry.id   AF-A0A2S8PGR6-F1
#
_cell.length_a   1.000
_cell.length_b   1.000
_cell.length_c   1.000
_cell.angle_alpha   90.00
_cell.angle_beta   90.00
_cell.angle_gamma   90.00
#
_symmetry.space_group_name_H-M   'P 1'
#
loop_
_entity.id
_entity.type
_entity.pdbx_description
1 polymer ?
#
loop_
_entity_poly.entity_id
_entity_poly.type
_entity_poly.pdbx_seq_one_letter_code
_entity_poly.pdbx_strand_id
1 'polypeptide(L)'
;FFEYGKINLTCLKHIILLTDGMFLPTNIVPEQSSYWSFVARSMLNKGIKLYTQELIELEECDPECIQHIRFKKSDDKTAMVINFH
;
A
#
# COMPACT_ATOMS: atom_id res chain seq x y z
N PHE A 1 -5.51 -16.57 16.56
CA PHE A 1 -6.81 -15.90 16.73
C PHE A 1 -7.24 -15.38 15.36
N PHE A 2 -8.52 -15.53 15.00
CA PHE A 2 -9.06 -15.01 13.74
C PHE A 2 -9.84 -13.74 14.05
N GLU A 3 -9.38 -12.60 13.55
CA GLU A 3 -10.13 -11.35 13.65
C GLU A 3 -11.16 -11.28 12.54
N TYR A 4 -12.34 -10.77 12.85
CA TYR A 4 -13.41 -10.59 11.88
C TYR A 4 -14.16 -9.29 12.17
N GLY A 5 -14.71 -8.70 11.11
CA GLY A 5 -15.47 -7.46 11.18
C GLY A 5 -16.56 -7.45 10.11
N LYS A 6 -17.44 -6.44 10.20
CA LYS A 6 -18.48 -6.18 9.19
C LYS A 6 -18.42 -4.70 8.81
N ILE A 7 -18.62 -4.43 7.53
CA ILE A 7 -18.74 -3.06 7.00
C ILE A 7 -20.00 -2.98 6.14
N ASN A 8 -20.69 -1.86 6.21
CA ASN A 8 -21.80 -1.58 5.29
C ASN A 8 -21.24 -1.21 3.90
N LEU A 9 -21.78 -1.82 2.85
CA LEU A 9 -21.40 -1.55 1.47
C LEU A 9 -22.09 -0.32 0.86
N THR A 10 -23.07 0.30 1.55
CA THR A 10 -23.73 1.53 1.08
C THR A 10 -22.69 2.61 0.77
N CYS A 11 -22.68 3.08 -0.47
CA CYS A 11 -21.73 4.07 -1.01
C CYS A 11 -20.25 3.65 -1.01
N LEU A 12 -19.92 2.41 -0.62
CA LEU A 12 -18.56 1.89 -0.72
C LEU A 12 -18.25 1.59 -2.19
N LYS A 13 -17.10 2.08 -2.67
CA LYS A 13 -16.66 1.87 -4.07
C LYS A 13 -15.54 0.85 -4.19
N HIS A 14 -14.61 0.85 -3.25
CA HIS A 14 -13.45 -0.02 -3.28
C HIS A 14 -13.12 -0.53 -1.87
N ILE A 15 -12.72 -1.79 -1.78
CA ILE A 15 -11.98 -2.34 -0.63
C ILE A 15 -10.60 -2.73 -1.12
N ILE A 16 -9.57 -2.25 -0.44
CA ILE A 16 -8.18 -2.61 -0.72
C ILE A 16 -7.68 -3.45 0.45
N LEU A 17 -7.26 -4.68 0.17
CA LEU A 17 -6.61 -5.58 1.12
C LEU A 17 -5.16 -5.73 0.71
N LEU A 18 -4.23 -5.61 1.65
CA LEU A 18 -2.80 -5.65 1.34
C LEU A 18 -1.99 -6.16 2.54
N THR A 19 -0.84 -6.78 2.24
CA THR A 19 0.16 -7.17 3.25
C THR A 19 1.07 -5.98 3.58
N ASP A 20 1.76 -6.06 4.72
CA ASP A 20 2.76 -5.08 5.13
C ASP A 20 3.86 -4.83 4.07
N GLY A 21 4.21 -5.85 3.28
CA GLY A 21 5.11 -5.70 2.13
C GLY A 21 4.64 -4.74 1.03
N MET A 22 3.40 -4.24 1.08
CA MET A 22 2.86 -3.23 0.16
C MET A 22 2.88 -1.81 0.73
N PHE A 23 3.38 -1.62 1.94
CA PHE A 23 3.43 -0.30 2.59
C PHE A 23 4.50 0.58 1.93
N LEU A 24 4.19 1.85 1.74
CA LEU A 24 5.18 2.87 1.36
C LEU A 24 5.96 3.39 2.58
N PRO A 25 7.20 3.86 2.41
CA PRO A 25 7.86 4.68 3.41
C PRO A 25 7.07 5.95 3.70
N THR A 26 6.98 6.32 4.98
CA THR A 26 6.19 7.48 5.43
C THR A 26 6.72 8.81 4.92
N ASN A 27 8.03 8.93 4.69
CA ASN A 27 8.67 10.16 4.17
C ASN A 27 8.38 10.44 2.69
N ILE A 28 7.85 9.47 1.94
CA ILE A 28 7.41 9.66 0.54
C ILE A 28 5.98 10.19 0.48
N VAL A 29 5.20 9.92 1.53
CA VAL A 29 3.83 10.43 1.63
C VAL A 29 3.90 11.92 2.00
N PRO A 30 3.24 12.81 1.24
CA PRO A 30 3.18 14.22 1.58
C PRO A 30 2.60 14.44 2.99
N GLU A 31 3.25 15.26 3.82
CA GLU A 31 2.85 15.48 5.23
C GLU A 31 1.39 15.93 5.39
N GLN A 32 0.85 16.63 4.39
CA GLN A 32 -0.54 17.11 4.40
C GLN A 32 -1.57 16.04 4.00
N SER A 33 -1.12 14.84 3.62
CA SER A 33 -1.98 13.73 3.18
C SER A 33 -2.04 12.63 4.24
N SER A 34 -3.24 12.07 4.43
CA SER A 34 -3.36 10.80 5.15
C SER A 34 -2.63 9.70 4.38
N TYR A 35 -1.77 8.96 5.07
CA TYR A 35 -0.99 7.83 4.53
C TYR A 35 -1.86 6.85 3.74
N TRP A 36 -2.94 6.36 4.34
CA TRP A 36 -3.82 5.39 3.69
C TRP A 36 -4.58 5.97 2.50
N SER A 37 -4.97 7.24 2.57
CA SER A 37 -5.60 7.91 1.42
C SER A 37 -4.63 8.05 0.24
N PHE A 38 -3.35 8.34 0.51
CA PHE A 38 -2.32 8.42 -0.52
C PHE A 38 -2.04 7.05 -1.15
N VAL A 39 -1.82 6.02 -0.31
CA VAL A 39 -1.61 4.64 -0.76
C VAL A 39 -2.80 4.16 -1.60
N ALA A 40 -4.02 4.33 -1.10
CA ALA A 40 -5.22 3.90 -1.81
C ALA A 40 -5.38 4.60 -3.17
N ARG A 41 -5.18 5.92 -3.23
CA ARG A 41 -5.23 6.66 -4.50
C ARG A 41 -4.13 6.22 -5.46
N SER A 42 -2.92 5.99 -4.97
CA SER A 42 -1.80 5.51 -5.79
C SER A 42 -2.13 4.15 -6.41
N MET A 43 -2.60 3.18 -5.60
CA MET A 43 -3.00 1.86 -6.09
C MET A 43 -4.18 1.92 -7.09
N LEU A 44 -5.19 2.75 -6.83
CA LEU A 44 -6.36 2.88 -7.70
C LEU A 44 -6.02 3.57 -9.02
N ASN A 45 -5.13 4.58 -9.01
CA ASN A 45 -4.76 5.32 -10.22
C ASN A 45 -3.74 4.58 -11.09
N LYS A 46 -2.73 3.95 -10.46
CA LYS A 46 -1.65 3.25 -11.18
C LYS A 46 -2.00 1.79 -11.51
N GLY A 47 -2.92 1.21 -10.76
CA GLY A 47 -3.11 -0.24 -10.69
C GLY A 47 -2.06 -0.92 -9.80
N ILE A 48 -2.42 -2.09 -9.27
CA ILE A 48 -1.59 -2.84 -8.30
C ILE A 48 -0.21 -3.17 -8.90
N LYS A 49 -0.16 -3.61 -10.15
CA LYS A 49 1.09 -4.05 -10.79
C LYS A 49 2.14 -2.95 -10.85
N LEU A 50 1.77 -1.76 -11.32
CA LEU A 50 2.69 -0.64 -11.44
C LEU A 50 3.11 -0.13 -10.07
N TYR A 51 2.16 -0.02 -9.13
CA TYR A 51 2.46 0.31 -7.75
C TYR A 51 3.49 -0.65 -7.13
N THR A 52 3.32 -1.96 -7.30
CA THR A 52 4.27 -2.96 -6.78
C THR A 52 5.64 -2.84 -7.43
N GLN A 53 5.71 -2.57 -8.73
CA GLN A 53 6.98 -2.41 -9.42
C GLN A 53 7.76 -1.20 -8.88
N GLU A 54 7.12 -0.03 -8.77
CA GLU A 54 7.75 1.17 -8.21
C GLU A 54 8.19 0.97 -6.75
N LEU A 55 7.42 0.20 -5.98
CA LEU A 55 7.78 -0.15 -4.61
C LEU A 55 9.04 -1.03 -4.55
N ILE A 56 9.17 -1.98 -5.46
CA ILE A 56 10.38 -2.82 -5.57
C ILE A 56 11.58 -1.97 -5.99
N GLU A 57 11.42 -1.10 -6.99
CA GLU A 57 12.49 -0.18 -7.43
C GLU A 57 12.96 0.71 -6.28
N LEU A 58 12.03 1.18 -5.45
CA LEU A 58 12.33 1.95 -4.25
C LEU A 58 13.13 1.14 -3.22
N GLU A 59 12.73 -0.10 -2.93
CA GLU A 59 13.48 -1.00 -2.04
C GLU A 59 14.89 -1.29 -2.55
N GLU A 60 15.05 -1.46 -3.87
CA GLU A 60 16.34 -1.74 -4.50
C GLU A 60 17.27 -0.52 -4.52
N CYS A 61 16.72 0.70 -4.47
CA CYS A 61 17.49 1.94 -4.39
C CYS A 61 18.04 2.23 -2.98
N ASP A 62 17.50 1.60 -1.94
CA ASP A 62 17.96 1.74 -0.54
C ASP A 62 18.12 0.37 0.16
N PRO A 63 19.03 -0.49 -0.33
CA PRO A 63 19.17 -1.87 0.15
C PRO A 63 19.65 -1.95 1.60
N GLU A 64 20.33 -0.92 2.10
CA GLU A 64 20.80 -0.82 3.49
C GLU A 64 19.82 -0.07 4.41
N CYS A 65 18.66 0.35 3.88
CA CYS A 65 17.62 1.09 4.61
C CYS A 65 18.12 2.37 5.30
N ILE A 66 19.05 3.09 4.65
CA ILE A 66 19.66 4.32 5.17
C ILE A 66 18.72 5.50 4.97
N GLN A 67 18.03 5.57 3.83
CA GLN A 67 17.11 6.65 3.50
C GLN A 67 15.71 6.42 4.09
N HIS A 68 15.26 5.17 4.10
CA HIS A 68 13.95 4.76 4.60
C HIS A 68 14.12 3.82 5.80
N ILE A 69 14.44 4.41 6.96
CA ILE A 69 14.68 3.67 8.20
C ILE A 69 13.41 2.84 8.54
N ARG A 70 13.56 1.51 8.63
CA ARG A 70 12.50 0.49 8.82
C ARG A 70 11.74 0.04 7.56
N PHE A 71 12.05 0.59 6.40
CA PHE A 71 11.54 0.09 5.13
C PHE A 71 12.39 -1.11 4.66
N LYS A 72 12.31 -2.20 5.43
CA LYS A 72 13.02 -3.43 5.11
C LYS A 72 12.45 -3.99 3.81
N LYS A 73 13.35 -4.46 2.93
CA LYS A 73 12.97 -5.30 1.79
C LYS A 73 12.05 -6.43 2.29
N SER A 74 10.81 -6.43 1.83
CA SER A 74 9.82 -7.45 2.19
C SER A 74 9.75 -8.49 1.09
N ASP A 75 9.86 -9.77 1.46
CA ASP A 75 9.85 -10.88 0.51
C ASP A 75 8.43 -11.11 -0.06
N ASP A 76 7.37 -10.90 0.73
CA ASP A 76 5.98 -11.17 0.33
C ASP A 76 5.17 -9.87 0.10
N LYS A 77 4.84 -9.60 -1.17
CA LYS A 77 4.04 -8.43 -1.61
C LYS A 77 2.71 -8.87 -2.19
N THR A 78 1.62 -8.68 -1.44
CA THR A 78 0.27 -9.05 -1.89
C THR A 78 -0.70 -7.90 -1.69
N ALA A 79 -1.47 -7.57 -2.73
CA ALA A 79 -2.63 -6.70 -2.61
C ALA A 79 -3.78 -7.17 -3.51
N MET A 80 -5.00 -6.86 -3.08
CA MET A 80 -6.24 -7.10 -3.81
C MET A 80 -7.14 -5.86 -3.71
N VAL A 81 -7.74 -5.48 -4.83
CA VAL A 81 -8.76 -4.44 -4.89
C VAL A 81 -10.09 -5.10 -5.27
N ILE A 82 -11.08 -4.97 -4.39
CA ILE A 82 -12.47 -5.38 -4.63
C ILE A 82 -13.26 -4.13 -5.01
N ASN A 83 -13.89 -4.15 -6.17
CA ASN A 83 -14.70 -3.04 -6.68
C ASN A 83 -16.19 -3.32 -6.45
N PHE A 84 -16.94 -2.29 -6.07
CA PHE A 84 -18.39 -2.33 -5.90
C PHE A 84 -19.04 -1.31 -6.85
N HIS A 85 -20.08 -1.74 -7.55
CA HIS A 85 -20.82 -0.92 -8.52
C HIS A 85 -22.02 -0.24 -7.86
#